data_AF-A0A1I7MSS3-F1
#
_entry.id   AF-A0A1I7MSS3-F1
#
_cell.length_a   1.000
_cell.length_b   1.000
_cell.length_c   1.000
_cell.angle_alpha   90.00
_cell.angle_beta   90.00
_cell.angle_gamma   90.00
#
_symmetry.space_group_name_H-M   'P 1'
#
loop_
_entity.id
_entity.type
_entity.pdbx_description
1 polymer ?
#
loop_
_entity_poly.entity_id
_entity_poly.type
_entity_poly.pdbx_seq_one_letter_code
_entity_poly.pdbx_strand_id
1 'polypeptide(L)'
;MGRYAIYDSMQDNSADILTPPCPFCGQRGWITIPQTAADALLDGTPVQDALPELGFRLREQIISGTHPRCAPGAEFGDGIHPDLFR
;
A
#
# COMPACT_ATOMS: atom_id res chain seq x y z
N MET A 1 -13.87 9.51 -4.58
CA MET A 1 -14.24 8.14 -4.11
C MET A 1 -12.96 7.37 -3.84
N GLY A 2 -12.76 6.92 -2.58
CA GLY A 2 -11.52 6.31 -2.12
C GLY A 2 -11.16 5.03 -2.88
N ARG A 3 -9.94 4.97 -3.41
CA ARG A 3 -9.40 3.78 -4.10
C ARG A 3 -8.89 2.71 -3.13
N TYR A 4 -8.74 3.05 -1.86
CA TYR A 4 -8.25 2.19 -0.77
C TYR A 4 -9.17 2.36 0.45
N ALA A 5 -9.14 1.38 1.36
CA ALA A 5 -9.86 1.43 2.64
C ALA A 5 -8.86 1.54 3.79
N ILE A 6 -9.19 2.32 4.81
CA ILE A 6 -8.37 2.51 6.01
C ILE A 6 -9.08 1.82 7.18
N TYR A 7 -8.31 1.07 7.94
CA TYR A 7 -8.75 0.35 9.14
C TYR A 7 -7.92 0.80 10.33
N ASP A 8 -8.54 0.86 11.50
CA ASP A 8 -7.82 1.03 12.77
C ASP A 8 -6.99 -0.24 13.03
N SER A 9 -5.69 -0.08 13.28
CA SER A 9 -4.82 -1.22 13.56
C SER A 9 -4.90 -1.57 15.03
N MET A 10 -4.67 -2.85 15.40
CA MET A 10 -4.54 -3.24 16.81
C MET A 10 -3.26 -2.70 17.50
N GLN A 11 -2.42 -1.97 16.75
CA GLN A 11 -1.20 -1.34 17.23
C GLN A 11 -1.46 0.15 17.55
N ASP A 12 -0.91 0.60 18.68
CA ASP A 12 -1.08 1.96 19.19
C ASP A 12 -0.65 3.03 18.17
N ASN A 13 -1.55 3.98 17.86
CA ASN A 13 -1.34 5.09 16.91
C ASN A 13 -1.02 4.67 15.46
N SER A 14 -1.58 3.56 15.00
CA SER A 14 -1.39 3.10 13.62
C SER A 14 -2.69 2.65 12.96
N ALA A 15 -2.71 2.73 11.64
CA ALA A 15 -3.83 2.35 10.81
C ALA A 15 -3.33 1.48 9.65
N ASP A 16 -4.15 0.55 9.22
CA ASP A 16 -3.86 -0.34 8.11
C ASP A 16 -4.64 0.09 6.87
N ILE A 17 -3.91 0.34 5.78
CA ILE A 17 -4.50 0.61 4.47
C ILE A 17 -4.63 -0.70 3.71
N LEU A 18 -5.87 -1.06 3.38
CA LEU A 18 -6.16 -2.05 2.34
C LEU A 18 -6.10 -1.37 0.97
N THR A 19 -5.04 -1.69 0.23
CA THR A 19 -4.81 -1.19 -1.13
C THR A 19 -5.77 -1.84 -2.14
N PRO A 20 -6.09 -1.15 -3.26
CA PRO A 20 -6.90 -1.73 -4.31
C PRO A 20 -6.25 -2.99 -4.91
N PRO A 21 -7.03 -3.85 -5.58
CA PRO A 21 -6.48 -5.06 -6.20
C PRO A 21 -5.44 -4.68 -7.25
N CYS A 22 -4.27 -5.32 -7.16
CA CYS A 22 -3.18 -5.12 -8.10
C CYS A 22 -3.64 -5.54 -9.50
N PRO A 23 -3.50 -4.68 -10.52
CA PRO A 23 -3.91 -5.01 -11.88
C PRO A 23 -3.09 -6.13 -12.53
N PHE A 24 -1.93 -6.48 -11.94
CA PHE A 24 -1.05 -7.53 -12.46
C PHE A 24 -1.33 -8.91 -11.86
N CYS A 25 -1.52 -8.98 -10.54
CA CYS A 25 -1.69 -10.26 -9.83
C CYS A 25 -3.08 -10.47 -9.22
N GLY A 26 -3.97 -9.47 -9.30
CA GLY A 26 -5.34 -9.51 -8.76
C GLY A 26 -5.46 -9.45 -7.23
N GLN A 27 -4.36 -9.70 -6.51
CA GLN A 27 -4.29 -9.66 -5.05
C GLN A 27 -4.35 -8.22 -4.54
N ARG A 28 -4.93 -8.02 -3.34
CA ARG A 28 -4.84 -6.77 -2.59
C ARG A 28 -3.64 -6.83 -1.63
N GLY A 29 -3.09 -5.67 -1.28
CA GLY A 29 -2.03 -5.57 -0.28
C GLY A 29 -2.44 -4.74 0.93
N TRP A 30 -1.73 -4.93 2.02
CA TRP A 30 -1.90 -4.20 3.28
C TRP A 30 -0.67 -3.35 3.56
N ILE A 31 -0.87 -2.12 4.03
CA ILE A 31 0.22 -1.22 4.43
C ILE A 31 -0.15 -0.57 5.75
N THR A 32 0.65 -0.81 6.77
CA THR A 32 0.51 -0.14 8.07
C THR A 32 1.16 1.24 8.00
N ILE A 33 0.43 2.25 8.45
CA ILE A 33 0.84 3.64 8.49
C ILE A 33 0.53 4.25 9.86
N PRO A 34 1.18 5.37 10.24
CA PRO A 34 0.79 6.10 11.44
C PRO A 34 -0.62 6.65 11.30
N GLN A 35 -1.37 6.70 12.41
CA GLN A 35 -2.75 7.17 12.43
C GLN A 35 -2.89 8.62 11.96
N THR A 36 -1.91 9.48 12.27
CA THR A 36 -1.86 10.87 11.76
C THR A 36 -1.84 10.95 10.24
N ALA A 37 -1.16 10.02 9.57
CA ALA A 37 -1.16 9.95 8.11
C ALA A 37 -2.49 9.42 7.58
N ALA A 38 -3.16 8.53 8.33
CA ALA A 38 -4.47 8.02 7.97
C ALA A 38 -5.53 9.12 8.02
N ASP A 39 -5.52 9.95 9.07
CA ASP A 39 -6.36 11.15 9.17
C ASP A 39 -6.11 12.11 8.01
N ALA A 40 -4.85 12.38 7.66
CA ALA A 40 -4.52 13.23 6.50
C ALA A 40 -5.08 12.66 5.18
N LEU A 41 -4.96 11.34 4.96
CA LEU A 41 -5.52 10.68 3.78
C LEU A 41 -7.06 10.72 3.76
N LEU A 42 -7.72 10.64 4.92
CA LEU A 42 -9.17 10.78 5.06
C LEU A 42 -9.64 12.21 4.77
N ASP A 43 -8.84 13.22 5.12
CA ASP A 43 -9.07 14.63 4.79
C ASP A 43 -8.88 14.94 3.28
N GLY A 44 -8.35 13.97 2.52
CA GLY A 44 -8.11 14.11 1.08
C GLY A 44 -6.71 14.63 0.74
N THR A 45 -5.80 14.61 1.71
CA THR A 45 -4.38 14.88 1.47
C THR A 45 -3.83 13.83 0.50
N PRO A 46 -3.06 14.23 -0.53
CA PRO A 46 -2.50 13.26 -1.46
C PRO A 46 -1.48 12.35 -0.79
N VAL A 47 -1.41 11.09 -1.21
CA VAL A 47 -0.55 10.04 -0.60
C VAL A 47 0.92 10.46 -0.53
N GLN A 48 1.43 11.18 -1.53
CA GLN A 48 2.81 11.65 -1.53
C GLN A 48 3.12 12.67 -0.42
N ASP A 49 2.11 13.37 0.08
CA ASP A 49 2.23 14.41 1.11
C ASP A 49 1.89 13.85 2.49
N ALA A 50 0.89 12.97 2.59
CA ALA A 50 0.55 12.27 3.83
C ALA A 50 1.59 11.22 4.26
N LEU A 51 2.30 10.61 3.28
CA LEU A 51 3.27 9.54 3.52
C LEU A 51 4.59 9.80 2.77
N PRO A 52 5.29 10.91 3.08
CA PRO A 52 6.49 11.31 2.33
C PRO A 52 7.66 10.35 2.54
N GLU A 53 7.72 9.71 3.71
CA GLU A 53 8.74 8.74 4.11
C GLU A 53 8.57 7.38 3.43
N LEU A 54 7.36 7.10 2.94
CA LEU A 54 7.04 5.83 2.30
C LEU A 54 7.69 5.79 0.90
N GLY A 55 8.37 4.68 0.61
CA GLY A 55 9.02 4.50 -0.69
C GLY A 55 8.04 4.69 -1.85
N PHE A 56 8.52 5.24 -2.98
CA PHE A 56 7.69 5.52 -4.17
C PHE A 56 6.80 4.34 -4.57
N ARG A 57 7.35 3.11 -4.54
CA ARG A 57 6.60 1.89 -4.90
C ARG A 57 5.48 1.55 -3.92
N LEU A 58 5.65 1.79 -2.62
CA LEU A 58 4.59 1.56 -1.63
C LEU A 58 3.49 2.62 -1.76
N ARG A 59 3.85 3.87 -2.04
CA ARG A 59 2.85 4.92 -2.34
C ARG A 59 2.04 4.58 -3.59
N GLU A 60 2.72 4.10 -4.63
CA GLU A 60 2.08 3.63 -5.86
C GLU A 60 1.12 2.46 -5.59
N GLN A 61 1.46 1.56 -4.67
CA GLN A 61 0.58 0.49 -4.24
C GLN A 61 -0.71 1.06 -3.59
N ILE A 62 -0.63 2.12 -2.78
CA ILE A 62 -1.82 2.77 -2.20
C ILE A 62 -2.67 3.42 -3.30
N ILE A 63 -2.03 4.10 -4.26
CA ILE A 63 -2.71 4.90 -5.29
C ILE A 63 -3.36 4.01 -6.37
N SER A 64 -2.62 2.99 -6.83
CA SER A 64 -2.97 2.18 -8.01
C SER A 64 -3.25 0.71 -7.70
N GLY A 65 -2.86 0.24 -6.51
CA GLY A 65 -2.92 -1.19 -6.14
C GLY A 65 -1.72 -1.99 -6.62
N THR A 66 -0.84 -1.40 -7.43
CA THR A 66 0.32 -2.09 -8.00
C THR A 66 1.32 -2.43 -6.91
N HIS A 67 1.45 -3.72 -6.58
CA HIS A 67 2.48 -4.17 -5.65
C HIS A 67 3.88 -3.79 -6.15
N PRO A 68 4.83 -3.45 -5.25
CA PRO A 68 6.22 -3.16 -5.60
C PRO A 68 6.85 -4.24 -6.49
N ARG A 69 6.53 -5.51 -6.23
CA ARG A 69 7.01 -6.67 -7.01
C ARG A 69 6.34 -6.85 -8.37
N CYS A 70 5.15 -6.29 -8.56
CA CYS A 70 4.36 -6.42 -9.78
C CYS A 70 4.59 -5.26 -10.74
N ALA A 71 5.19 -4.16 -10.25
CA ALA A 71 5.41 -2.98 -11.05
C ALA A 71 6.38 -3.27 -12.22
N PRO A 72 6.12 -2.72 -13.42
CA PRO A 72 7.02 -2.86 -14.56
C PRO A 72 8.39 -2.24 -14.22
N GLY A 73 9.45 -3.01 -14.47
CA GLY A 73 10.83 -2.64 -14.12
C GLY A 73 11.22 -2.92 -12.67
N ALA A 74 10.46 -3.71 -11.91
CA ALA A 74 10.93 -4.28 -10.66
C ALA A 74 12.05 -5.29 -10.96
N GLU A 75 13.30 -4.95 -10.60
CA GLU A 75 14.38 -5.93 -10.55
C GLU A 75 14.03 -6.93 -9.44
N PHE A 76 13.80 -8.19 -9.80
CA PHE A 76 13.58 -9.27 -8.84
C PHE A 76 14.90 -9.54 -8.09
N GLY A 77 15.23 -8.70 -7.13
CA GLY A 77 16.31 -8.91 -6.17
C GLY A 77 15.78 -9.72 -5.00
N ASP A 78 16.01 -11.03 -5.07
CA ASP A 78 15.85 -12.05 -4.02
C ASP A 78 14.50 -12.12 -3.26
N GLY A 79 13.74 -13.19 -3.54
CA GLY A 79 12.86 -13.78 -2.52
C GLY A 79 11.35 -13.60 -2.72
N ILE A 80 10.78 -14.18 -3.78
CA ILE A 80 9.44 -14.80 -3.66
C ILE A 80 9.58 -16.25 -4.13
N HIS A 81 9.51 -17.18 -3.18
CA HIS A 81 9.45 -18.61 -3.47
C HIS A 81 8.20 -18.89 -4.32
N PRO A 82 8.31 -19.63 -5.44
CA PRO A 82 7.19 -19.90 -6.35
C PRO A 82 6.01 -20.68 -5.72
N ASP A 83 6.12 -21.13 -4.47
CA ASP A 83 5.07 -21.85 -3.75
C ASP A 83 4.01 -20.97 -3.08
N LEU A 84 4.15 -19.63 -3.10
CA LEU A 84 3.14 -18.74 -2.51
C LEU A 84 1.88 -18.54 -3.39
N PHE A 85 1.72 -19.37 -4.43
CA PHE A 85 0.58 -19.38 -5.36
C PHE A 85 -0.10 -20.75 -5.44
N ARG A 86 -0.27 -21.47 -4.32
CA ARG A 86 -1.11 -22.67 -4.28
C ARG A 86 -2.38 -22.46 -3.46
#